data_AF-A0A093HLZ7-F1
#
_entry.id   AF-A0A093HLZ7-F1
#
_cell.length_a   1.000
_cell.length_b   1.000
_cell.length_c   1.000
_cell.angle_alpha   90.00
_cell.angle_beta   90.00
_cell.angle_gamma   90.00
#
_symmetry.space_group_name_H-M   'P 1'
#
loop_
_entity.id
_entity.type
_entity.pdbx_description
1 polymer ?
#
loop_
_entity_poly.entity_id
_entity_poly.type
_entity_poly.pdbx_seq_one_letter_code
_entity_poly.pdbx_strand_id
1 'polypeptide(L)' 'PNIEMIWAMKAYQHAEVYFNLISSVDPKFLNLTKVDDQIYGEFRKTFNDLKVDVLDPEELKSEPAK' A
#
# COMPACT_ATOMS: atom_id res chain seq x y z
N PRO A 1 -24.26 -3.11 -1.84
CA PRO A 1 -24.00 -2.57 -3.20
C PRO A 1 -23.30 -1.20 -3.23
N ASN A 2 -23.74 -0.20 -2.44
CA ASN A 2 -23.19 1.16 -2.56
C ASN A 2 -21.74 1.28 -2.05
N ILE A 3 -21.41 0.61 -0.94
CA ILE A 3 -20.07 0.69 -0.33
C ILE A 3 -19.00 0.08 -1.25
N GLU A 4 -19.23 -1.11 -1.79
CA GLU A 4 -18.29 -1.79 -2.69
C GLU A 4 -18.06 -0.98 -3.97
N MET A 5 -19.12 -0.40 -4.53
CA MET A 5 -19.04 0.45 -5.72
C MET A 5 -18.22 1.72 -5.46
N ILE A 6 -18.50 2.42 -4.35
CA ILE A 6 -17.73 3.61 -3.96
C ILE A 6 -16.26 3.24 -3.67
N TRP A 7 -16.04 2.12 -2.98
CA TRP A 7 -14.70 1.61 -2.68
C TRP A 7 -13.93 1.31 -3.96
N ALA A 8 -14.54 0.60 -4.92
CA ALA A 8 -13.90 0.24 -6.19
C ALA A 8 -13.54 1.50 -7.01
N MET A 9 -14.45 2.48 -7.07
CA MET A 9 -14.17 3.76 -7.74
C MET A 9 -13.00 4.49 -7.10
N LYS A 10 -12.94 4.55 -5.76
CA LYS A 10 -11.85 5.21 -5.04
C LYS A 10 -10.54 4.46 -5.19
N ALA A 11 -10.53 3.15 -5.02
CA ALA A 11 -9.35 2.30 -5.18
C ALA A 11 -8.74 2.47 -6.58
N TYR A 12 -9.57 2.49 -7.63
CA TYR A 12 -9.12 2.73 -8.99
C TYR A 12 -8.49 4.13 -9.15
N GLN A 13 -9.16 5.18 -8.66
CA GLN A 13 -8.63 6.55 -8.70
C GLN A 13 -7.27 6.66 -8.01
N HIS A 14 -7.12 6.04 -6.83
CA HIS A 14 -5.84 6.02 -6.11
C HIS A 14 -4.76 5.28 -6.91
N ALA A 15 -5.08 4.12 -7.48
CA ALA A 15 -4.14 3.34 -8.30
C ALA A 15 -3.64 4.13 -9.52
N GLU A 16 -4.54 4.80 -10.25
CA GLU A 16 -4.20 5.63 -11.41
C GLU A 16 -3.30 6.81 -11.02
N VAL A 17 -3.64 7.53 -9.95
CA VAL A 17 -2.84 8.67 -9.47
C VAL A 17 -1.45 8.22 -9.03
N TYR A 18 -1.36 7.14 -8.24
CA TYR A 18 -0.06 6.63 -7.79
C TYR A 18 0.78 6.13 -8.95
N PHE A 19 0.18 5.43 -9.93
CA PHE A 19 0.89 4.98 -11.13
C PHE A 19 1.47 6.16 -11.92
N ASN A 20 0.69 7.23 -12.10
CA ASN A 20 1.16 8.43 -12.78
C ASN A 20 2.31 9.12 -12.03
N LEU A 21 2.24 9.20 -10.70
CA LEU A 21 3.29 9.79 -9.87
C LEU A 21 4.61 9.01 -9.99
N ILE A 22 4.59 7.70 -9.75
CA ILE A 22 5.82 6.87 -9.78
C ILE A 22 6.41 6.75 -11.19
N SER A 23 5.59 6.93 -12.23
CA SER A 23 6.05 6.91 -13.62
C SER A 23 6.63 8.26 -14.07
N SER A 24 6.31 9.36 -13.37
CA SER A 24 6.69 10.72 -13.78
C SER A 24 7.88 11.29 -13.01
N VAL A 25 8.15 10.79 -11.80
CA VAL A 25 9.26 11.27 -10.95
C VAL A 25 9.99 10.10 -10.29
N ASP A 26 11.25 10.30 -9.93
CA ASP A 26 12.02 9.30 -9.18
C ASP A 26 11.36 9.05 -7.81
N PRO A 27 10.89 7.81 -7.53
CA PRO A 27 10.10 7.50 -6.33
C PRO A 27 10.81 7.82 -5.02
N LYS A 28 12.14 7.90 -4.98
CA LYS A 28 12.88 8.20 -3.74
C LYS A 28 12.60 9.60 -3.18
N PHE A 29 12.03 10.49 -4.00
CA PHE A 29 11.64 11.84 -3.59
C PHE A 29 10.14 11.97 -3.27
N LEU A 30 9.37 10.90 -3.45
CA LEU A 30 7.94 10.89 -3.15
C LEU A 30 7.71 10.60 -1.68
N ASN A 31 7.04 11.53 -0.99
CA ASN A 31 6.43 11.31 0.32
C ASN A 31 4.92 11.41 0.15
N LEU A 32 4.21 10.29 0.36
CA LEU A 32 2.76 10.21 0.21
C LEU A 32 2.05 10.84 1.41
N THR A 33 2.68 10.76 2.59
CA THR A 33 2.21 11.40 3.82
C THR A 33 3.34 12.08 4.57
N LYS A 34 2.99 12.89 5.58
CA LYS A 34 3.98 13.54 6.46
C LYS A 34 4.64 12.58 7.46
N VAL A 35 4.15 11.34 7.56
CA VAL A 35 4.52 10.37 8.59
C VAL A 35 5.02 9.05 7.99
N ASP A 36 5.44 9.06 6.72
CA ASP A 36 5.88 7.86 6.00
C ASP A 36 7.01 7.12 6.73
N ASP A 37 8.01 7.85 7.25
CA ASP A 37 9.12 7.26 8.01
C ASP A 37 8.65 6.55 9.28
N GLN A 38 7.67 7.12 9.98
CA GLN A 38 7.09 6.52 11.19
C GLN A 38 6.31 5.26 10.82
N ILE A 39 5.49 5.31 9.77
CA ILE A 39 4.72 4.16 9.30
C ILE A 39 5.67 3.03 8.90
N TYR A 40 6.70 3.33 8.09
CA TYR A 40 7.67 2.34 7.64
C TYR A 40 8.48 1.74 8.80
N GLY A 41 8.89 2.57 9.76
CA GLY A 41 9.59 2.13 10.97
C GLY A 41 8.78 1.15 11.79
N GLU A 42 7.51 1.46 12.10
CA GLU A 42 6.64 0.57 12.85
C GLU A 42 6.26 -0.69 12.06
N PHE A 43 6.05 -0.55 10.74
CA PHE A 43 5.81 -1.69 9.85
C PHE A 43 6.96 -2.68 9.88
N ARG A 44 8.22 -2.22 9.76
CA ARG A 44 9.39 -3.10 9.78
C ARG A 44 9.71 -3.70 11.15
N LYS A 45 9.30 -3.06 12.24
CA LYS A 45 9.37 -3.67 13.58
C LYS A 45 8.37 -4.81 13.75
N THR A 46 7.16 -4.62 13.22
CA THR A 46 6.05 -5.57 13.39
C THR A 46 6.12 -6.72 12.38
N PHE A 47 6.48 -6.41 11.14
CA PHE A 47 6.56 -7.31 9.99
C PHE A 47 7.98 -7.32 9.41
N ASN A 48 8.95 -7.65 10.27
CA ASN A 48 10.38 -7.69 9.94
C ASN A 48 10.71 -8.60 8.76
N ASP A 49 10.06 -9.76 8.68
CA ASP A 49 10.35 -10.81 7.71
C ASP A 49 9.45 -10.73 6.45
N LEU A 50 8.50 -9.80 6.42
CA LEU A 50 7.59 -9.62 5.30
C LEU A 50 8.32 -9.01 4.10
N LYS A 51 8.35 -9.79 3.01
CA LYS A 51 8.93 -9.39 1.73
C LYS A 51 7.93 -8.55 0.93
N VAL A 52 8.11 -7.24 0.95
CA VAL A 52 7.22 -6.29 0.27
C VAL A 52 7.28 -6.36 -1.26
N ASP A 53 8.35 -6.93 -1.79
CA ASP A 53 8.55 -7.19 -3.22
C ASP A 53 7.80 -8.43 -3.71
N VAL A 54 7.45 -9.36 -2.81
CA VAL A 54 6.73 -10.60 -3.11
C VAL A 54 5.66 -10.84 -2.06
N LEU A 55 4.43 -10.45 -2.37
CA LEU A 55 3.27 -10.64 -1.50
C LEU A 55 2.40 -11.78 -2.03
N ASP A 56 2.14 -12.79 -1.21
CA ASP A 56 1.17 -13.84 -1.51
C ASP A 56 -0.22 -13.44 -0.98
N PRO A 57 -1.23 -13.26 -1.86
CA PRO A 57 -2.59 -12.95 -1.44
C PRO A 57 -3.20 -13.96 -0.46
N GLU A 58 -2.82 -15.24 -0.52
CA GLU A 58 -3.37 -16.27 0.36
C GLU A 58 -2.75 -16.20 1.77
N GLU A 59 -1.47 -15.84 1.88
CA GLU A 59 -0.84 -15.55 3.17
C GLU A 59 -1.50 -14.35 3.84
N LEU A 60 -1.81 -13.29 3.08
CA LEU A 60 -2.48 -12.08 3.59
C LEU A 60 -3.94 -12.32 4.01
N LYS A 61 -4.61 -13.32 3.43
CA LYS A 61 -6.00 -13.69 3.79
C LYS A 61 -6.06 -14.71 4.92
N SER A 62 -4.93 -15.24 5.37
CA SER A 62 -4.88 -16.26 6.42
C SER A 62 -5.38 -15.71 7.76
N GLU A 63 -5.95 -16.56 8.61
CA GLU A 63 -6.46 -16.14 9.93
C GLU A 63 -5.39 -15.48 10.82
N PRO A 64 -4.12 -15.93 10.86
CA PRO A 64 -3.08 -15.24 11.61
C PRO A 64 -2.72 -13.84 11.08
N ALA A 65 -3.03 -13.54 9.82
CA ALA A 65 -2.70 -12.28 9.17
C ALA A 65 -3.83 -11.23 9.24
N LYS A 66 -5.04 -11.64 9.60
CA LYS A 66 -6.20 -10.75 9.82
C LYS A 66 -6.14 -10.07 11.19
#